data_AF-G4XSU8-F1
#
_entry.id   AF-G4XSU8-F1
#
_cell.length_a   1.000
_cell.length_b   1.000
_cell.length_c   1.000
_cell.angle_alpha   90.00
_cell.angle_beta   90.00
_cell.angle_gamma   90.00
#
_symmetry.space_group_name_H-M   'P 1'
#
loop_
_entity.id
_entity.type
_entity.pdbx_description
1 polymer ?
#
loop_
_entity_poly.entity_id
_entity_poly.type
_entity_poly.pdbx_seq_one_letter_code
_entity_poly.pdbx_strand_id
1 'polypeptide(L)'
;LCGSQFWNSTETWWTNDPDFTPCFEQTVLVWTPCAFYWLFVVFDFYYLKASLDRNIPWNKLNVSKALVNVGLLVLTALDLIMGLIKKGGDGQPPLYKLDVWGPIIKFATFLLIFLFIPLNRKYGVQTTGCQFLFWFLLTVLSIPRCRTEVRADNLRRQQSEDLDFSWDEYQYASFFVFFTFTCLMLILNCFADGLPRQTKYQRGENEIPELSASFLSRITYQWFDKMALKGYRNPLEEKDLWDLRPQDSCSEVMPVFAYHWNQNVRKNYKGRARVEPKAQFSNGNVTFENPHGEKNGRKKGVASIMPPIYKSFGGVFLFGALMKLFTDCLTFAQPQVLSLIISFVEDQEKDKQPEWKGIMYSVLLFVLAAAQTFILGQYFHRMFIVGLRIRTALINAIYRKALRISNSTKKESTVGEIVNLMAVDAQRFMELTTYLNMIWSAPLQIGLALFFLWQQLGPSVLAGLAVMIILIPVNGVIASRIKTYQIRQMKYKDERVKLMNEVLSGIKVLKLYAWEPSFEKQV
;
A
#
# COMPACT_ATOMS: atom_id res chain seq x y z
N LEU A 1 -0.61 37.30 -14.13
CA LEU A 1 -1.18 36.66 -12.91
C LEU A 1 -0.33 37.02 -11.70
N CYS A 2 0.99 36.92 -11.82
CA CYS A 2 1.98 37.68 -11.05
C CYS A 2 2.55 38.82 -11.92
N GLY A 3 3.32 39.74 -11.32
CA GLY A 3 4.06 40.81 -12.00
C GLY A 3 5.38 40.40 -12.66
N SER A 4 5.83 39.16 -12.45
CA SER A 4 7.01 38.58 -13.09
C SER A 4 6.65 37.52 -14.14
N GLN A 5 7.62 37.11 -14.95
CA GLN A 5 7.47 35.95 -15.83
C GLN A 5 7.16 34.68 -14.99
N PHE A 6 6.27 33.82 -15.51
CA PHE A 6 5.85 32.60 -14.82
C PHE A 6 6.95 31.55 -14.78
N TRP A 7 7.67 31.37 -15.87
CA TRP A 7 8.80 30.44 -15.96
C TRP A 7 9.87 31.07 -16.84
N ASN A 8 11.11 31.07 -16.36
CA ASN A 8 12.24 31.57 -17.09
C ASN A 8 13.33 30.50 -17.15
N SER A 9 13.51 29.88 -18.32
CA SER A 9 14.45 28.77 -18.49
C SER A 9 15.92 29.19 -18.33
N THR A 10 16.26 30.46 -18.58
CA THR A 10 17.63 30.95 -18.39
C THR A 10 17.99 31.08 -16.91
N GLU A 11 17.06 31.52 -16.08
CA GLU A 11 17.25 31.63 -14.62
C GLU A 11 17.10 30.29 -13.88
N THR A 12 16.31 29.35 -14.43
CA THR A 12 16.03 28.07 -13.74
C THR A 12 16.93 26.93 -14.19
N TRP A 13 17.29 26.85 -15.48
CA TRP A 13 17.93 25.66 -16.07
C TRP A 13 19.30 25.93 -16.70
N TRP A 14 19.52 27.11 -17.26
CA TRP A 14 20.75 27.48 -17.96
C TRP A 14 21.63 28.43 -17.13
N THR A 15 21.77 28.15 -15.84
CA THR A 15 22.61 28.93 -14.90
C THR A 15 23.35 28.01 -13.93
N ASN A 16 24.46 28.51 -13.37
CA ASN A 16 25.21 27.86 -12.30
C ASN A 16 24.50 27.95 -10.95
N ASP A 17 23.65 28.97 -10.77
CA ASP A 17 22.87 29.23 -9.57
C ASP A 17 21.38 29.26 -9.91
N PRO A 18 20.69 28.11 -9.90
CA PRO A 18 19.29 28.03 -10.32
C PRO A 18 18.42 28.60 -9.21
N ASP A 19 17.51 29.51 -9.53
CA ASP A 19 16.43 29.90 -8.63
C ASP A 19 15.11 29.88 -9.40
N PHE A 20 14.01 29.57 -8.72
CA PHE A 20 12.70 29.59 -9.35
C PHE A 20 12.22 31.04 -9.45
N THR A 21 11.39 31.33 -10.47
CA THR A 21 10.77 32.65 -10.56
C THR A 21 9.85 32.87 -9.34
N PRO A 22 9.77 34.10 -8.80
CA PRO A 22 8.90 34.40 -7.65
C PRO A 22 7.44 34.00 -7.88
N CYS A 23 6.96 34.13 -9.12
CA CYS A 23 5.64 33.69 -9.53
C CYS A 23 5.45 32.17 -9.40
N PHE A 24 6.43 31.36 -9.83
CA PHE A 24 6.37 29.90 -9.75
C PHE A 24 6.39 29.41 -8.29
N GLU A 25 7.24 30.02 -7.46
CA GLU A 25 7.33 29.68 -6.04
C GLU A 25 6.03 29.99 -5.27
N GLN A 26 5.42 31.13 -5.54
CA GLN A 26 4.19 31.54 -4.86
C GLN A 26 2.93 30.84 -5.40
N THR A 27 2.98 30.28 -6.61
CA THR A 27 1.89 29.50 -7.22
C THR A 27 2.09 28.01 -7.00
N VAL A 28 2.92 27.36 -7.82
CA VAL A 28 2.97 25.90 -7.97
C VAL A 28 3.44 25.21 -6.70
N LEU A 29 4.47 25.76 -6.03
CA LEU A 29 5.01 25.14 -4.81
C LEU A 29 4.03 25.21 -3.62
N VAL A 30 3.17 26.23 -3.59
CA VAL A 30 2.15 26.41 -2.55
C VAL A 30 0.83 25.71 -2.89
N TRP A 31 0.40 25.82 -4.15
CA TRP A 31 -0.91 25.32 -4.59
C TRP A 31 -0.89 23.80 -4.74
N THR A 32 0.24 23.20 -5.11
CA THR A 32 0.34 21.73 -5.26
C THR A 32 -0.02 20.98 -3.97
N PRO A 33 0.55 21.29 -2.78
CA PRO A 33 0.12 20.70 -1.52
C PRO A 33 -1.36 20.96 -1.18
N CYS A 34 -1.84 22.19 -1.42
CA CYS A 34 -3.22 22.56 -1.11
C CYS A 34 -4.21 21.79 -1.99
N ALA A 35 -3.95 21.71 -3.30
CA ALA A 35 -4.73 20.96 -4.27
C ALA A 35 -4.71 19.46 -3.96
N PHE A 36 -3.54 18.91 -3.59
CA PHE A 36 -3.43 17.53 -3.10
C PHE A 36 -4.36 17.31 -1.90
N TYR A 37 -4.31 18.18 -0.90
CA TYR A 37 -5.17 18.03 0.28
C TYR A 37 -6.65 18.11 -0.08
N TRP A 38 -7.07 19.07 -0.92
CA TRP A 38 -8.47 19.22 -1.32
C TRP A 38 -8.99 18.04 -2.15
N LEU A 39 -8.14 17.40 -2.95
CA LEU A 39 -8.52 16.19 -3.69
C LEU A 39 -8.69 14.99 -2.75
N PHE A 40 -7.76 14.81 -1.81
CA PHE A 40 -7.74 13.63 -0.96
C PHE A 40 -8.58 13.74 0.32
N VAL A 41 -8.99 14.95 0.72
CA VAL A 41 -9.84 15.17 1.91
C VAL A 41 -11.22 14.51 1.77
N VAL A 42 -11.69 14.28 0.55
CA VAL A 42 -12.94 13.53 0.29
C VAL A 42 -12.84 12.09 0.82
N PHE A 43 -11.67 11.47 0.67
CA PHE A 43 -11.42 10.14 1.25
C PHE A 43 -11.36 10.21 2.77
N ASP A 44 -10.72 11.24 3.35
CA ASP A 44 -10.71 11.44 4.80
C ASP A 44 -12.15 11.62 5.35
N PHE A 45 -13.02 12.36 4.67
CA PHE A 45 -14.44 12.46 5.03
C PHE A 45 -15.16 11.11 4.97
N TYR A 46 -14.89 10.30 3.94
CA TYR A 46 -15.44 8.95 3.85
C TYR A 46 -14.96 8.06 5.01
N TYR A 47 -13.66 8.08 5.32
CA TYR A 47 -13.07 7.36 6.44
C TYR A 47 -13.65 7.83 7.79
N LEU A 48 -13.83 9.14 7.99
CA LEU A 48 -14.47 9.69 9.19
C LEU A 48 -15.89 9.17 9.37
N LYS A 49 -16.69 9.15 8.29
CA LYS A 49 -18.07 8.65 8.33
C LYS A 49 -18.12 7.14 8.57
N ALA A 50 -17.17 6.40 8.03
CA ALA A 50 -17.03 4.96 8.23
C ALA A 50 -16.43 4.59 9.60
N SER A 51 -15.85 5.56 10.32
CA SER A 51 -15.22 5.31 11.62
C SER A 51 -16.22 4.86 12.67
N LEU A 52 -15.85 3.78 13.34
CA LEU A 52 -16.62 3.12 14.39
C LEU A 52 -16.21 3.63 15.79
N ASP A 53 -15.06 4.27 15.89
CA ASP A 53 -14.52 4.80 17.14
C ASP A 53 -14.99 6.25 17.36
N ARG A 54 -15.03 6.68 18.62
CA ARG A 54 -15.54 8.01 19.00
C ARG A 54 -14.73 8.62 20.13
N ASN A 55 -14.64 9.95 20.09
CA ASN A 55 -14.18 10.81 21.18
C ASN A 55 -12.76 10.50 21.67
N ILE A 56 -11.76 11.08 21.00
CA ILE A 56 -10.39 11.18 21.52
C ILE A 56 -10.36 12.29 22.60
N PRO A 57 -9.73 12.08 23.77
CA PRO A 57 -9.57 13.12 24.77
C PRO A 57 -8.63 14.24 24.27
N TRP A 58 -8.78 15.44 24.84
CA TRP A 58 -7.78 16.48 24.63
C TRP A 58 -6.46 16.03 25.24
N ASN A 59 -5.45 15.89 24.39
CA ASN A 59 -4.08 15.59 24.78
C ASN A 59 -3.20 16.79 24.40
N LYS A 60 -2.05 16.94 25.06
CA LYS A 60 -1.06 17.98 24.78
C LYS A 60 -0.78 18.08 23.28
N LEU A 61 -0.64 16.95 22.59
CA LEU A 61 -0.39 16.90 21.15
C LEU A 61 -1.53 17.50 20.29
N ASN A 62 -2.79 17.20 20.59
CA ASN A 62 -3.94 17.76 19.87
C ASN A 62 -4.10 19.26 20.13
N VAL A 63 -3.83 19.69 21.37
CA VAL A 63 -3.83 21.11 21.74
C VAL A 63 -2.69 21.83 20.99
N SER A 64 -1.47 21.27 20.98
CA SER A 64 -0.35 21.82 20.24
C SER A 64 -0.64 21.93 18.73
N LYS A 65 -1.20 20.89 18.09
CA LYS A 65 -1.62 20.94 16.69
C LYS A 65 -2.63 22.05 16.42
N ALA A 66 -3.62 22.21 17.30
CA ALA A 66 -4.62 23.27 17.18
C ALA A 66 -3.99 24.67 17.36
N LEU A 67 -3.13 24.85 18.37
CA LEU A 67 -2.46 26.13 18.64
C LEU A 67 -1.55 26.57 17.50
N VAL A 68 -0.72 25.67 16.98
CA VAL A 68 0.18 25.97 15.86
C VAL A 68 -0.63 26.29 14.59
N ASN A 69 -1.72 25.57 14.34
CA ASN A 69 -2.58 25.85 13.19
C ASN A 69 -3.34 27.19 13.33
N VAL A 70 -3.77 27.56 14.54
CA VAL A 70 -4.30 28.92 14.81
C VAL A 70 -3.22 29.98 14.54
N GLY A 71 -1.97 29.74 14.97
CA GLY A 71 -0.84 30.60 14.64
C GLY A 71 -0.65 30.77 13.13
N LEU A 72 -0.74 29.70 12.35
CA LEU A 72 -0.68 29.74 10.89
C LEU A 72 -1.86 30.51 10.26
N LEU A 73 -3.08 30.36 10.80
CA LEU A 73 -4.25 31.12 10.36
C LEU A 73 -4.08 32.62 10.63
N VAL A 74 -3.60 33.00 11.83
CA VAL A 74 -3.33 34.40 12.17
C VAL A 74 -2.24 34.96 11.28
N LEU A 75 -1.14 34.24 11.09
CA LEU A 75 -0.03 34.68 10.23
C LEU A 75 -0.49 34.90 8.78
N THR A 76 -1.23 33.96 8.21
CA THR A 76 -1.77 34.09 6.84
C THR A 76 -2.81 35.20 6.70
N ALA A 77 -3.60 35.47 7.73
CA ALA A 77 -4.51 36.61 7.76
C ALA A 77 -3.76 37.94 7.85
N LEU A 78 -2.72 38.02 8.68
CA LEU A 78 -1.85 39.20 8.78
C LEU A 78 -1.13 39.47 7.45
N ASP A 79 -0.59 38.44 6.80
CA ASP A 79 0.04 38.55 5.49
C ASP A 79 -0.92 39.08 4.42
N LEU A 80 -2.19 38.67 4.46
CA LEU A 80 -3.21 39.16 3.55
C LEU A 80 -3.54 40.64 3.83
N ILE A 81 -3.79 41.00 5.10
CA ILE A 81 -4.12 42.38 5.50
C ILE A 81 -2.97 43.32 5.14
N MET A 82 -1.75 42.94 5.54
CA MET A 82 -0.54 43.69 5.25
C MET A 82 -0.33 43.80 3.73
N GLY A 83 -0.44 42.70 2.97
CA GLY A 83 -0.35 42.72 1.52
C GLY A 83 -1.36 43.66 0.83
N LEU A 84 -2.60 43.76 1.35
CA LEU A 84 -3.65 44.65 0.84
C LEU A 84 -3.39 46.13 1.20
N ILE A 85 -2.95 46.43 2.42
CA ILE A 85 -2.66 47.81 2.86
C ILE A 85 -1.50 48.40 2.06
N LYS A 86 -0.43 47.64 1.83
CA LYS A 86 0.73 48.10 1.03
C LYS A 86 0.33 48.41 -0.41
N LYS A 87 -0.32 47.46 -1.07
CA LYS A 87 -0.61 47.52 -2.52
C LYS A 87 -1.89 48.31 -2.87
N GLY A 88 -2.58 48.84 -1.85
CA GLY A 88 -3.78 49.69 -1.99
C GLY A 88 -3.52 51.20 -1.86
N GLY A 89 -2.30 51.64 -1.55
CA GLY A 89 -1.95 53.07 -1.46
C GLY A 89 -1.63 53.69 -2.82
N ASP A 90 -1.93 54.99 -2.97
CA ASP A 90 -1.94 55.81 -4.21
C ASP A 90 -0.58 55.99 -4.94
N GLY A 91 0.42 55.12 -4.74
CA GLY A 91 1.74 55.26 -5.37
C GLY A 91 2.58 53.97 -5.50
N GLN A 92 1.96 52.79 -5.49
CA GLN A 92 2.66 51.50 -5.39
C GLN A 92 2.22 50.47 -6.46
N PRO A 93 3.03 49.42 -6.75
CA PRO A 93 2.84 48.52 -7.91
C PRO A 93 1.45 47.87 -7.96
N PRO A 94 0.95 47.53 -9.17
CA PRO A 94 -0.41 47.04 -9.35
C PRO A 94 -0.66 45.75 -8.55
N LEU A 95 -1.83 45.68 -7.92
CA LEU A 95 -2.27 44.54 -7.14
C LEU A 95 -2.47 43.32 -8.07
N TYR A 96 -1.53 42.38 -8.05
CA TYR A 96 -1.64 41.18 -8.87
C TYR A 96 -2.58 40.17 -8.25
N LYS A 97 -3.38 39.50 -9.09
CA LYS A 97 -4.35 38.48 -8.66
C LYS A 97 -3.70 37.42 -7.74
N LEU A 98 -2.44 37.04 -8.01
CA LEU A 98 -1.73 36.03 -7.23
C LEU A 98 -1.53 36.44 -5.75
N ASP A 99 -1.26 37.71 -5.49
CA ASP A 99 -1.01 38.23 -4.14
C ASP A 99 -2.26 38.12 -3.24
N VAL A 100 -3.44 38.06 -3.86
CA VAL A 100 -4.73 37.88 -3.18
C VAL A 100 -5.07 36.39 -3.07
N TRP A 101 -5.00 35.65 -4.18
CA TRP A 101 -5.42 34.24 -4.21
C TRP A 101 -4.49 33.31 -3.43
N GLY A 102 -3.19 33.58 -3.38
CA GLY A 102 -2.22 32.75 -2.65
C GLY A 102 -2.54 32.62 -1.16
N PRO A 103 -2.63 33.74 -0.40
CA PRO A 103 -3.03 33.71 1.00
C PRO A 103 -4.44 33.15 1.21
N ILE A 104 -5.39 33.43 0.33
CA ILE A 104 -6.76 32.88 0.43
C ILE A 104 -6.77 31.35 0.35
N ILE A 105 -6.03 30.77 -0.60
CA ILE A 105 -5.95 29.31 -0.76
C ILE A 105 -5.27 28.68 0.47
N LYS A 106 -4.19 29.28 0.98
CA LYS A 106 -3.55 28.84 2.23
C LYS A 106 -4.51 28.92 3.41
N PHE A 107 -5.19 30.05 3.58
CA PHE A 107 -6.15 30.28 4.66
C PHE A 107 -7.30 29.27 4.61
N ALA A 108 -7.90 29.07 3.44
CA ALA A 108 -8.95 28.06 3.25
C ALA A 108 -8.47 26.65 3.59
N THR A 109 -7.23 26.31 3.22
CA THR A 109 -6.63 25.01 3.52
C THR A 109 -6.35 24.83 5.01
N PHE A 110 -5.77 25.82 5.67
CA PHE A 110 -5.51 25.78 7.12
C PHE A 110 -6.79 25.81 7.94
N LEU A 111 -7.82 26.51 7.47
CA LEU A 111 -9.16 26.51 8.07
C LEU A 111 -9.77 25.11 7.96
N LEU A 112 -9.67 24.47 6.80
CA LEU A 112 -10.14 23.10 6.62
C LEU A 112 -9.41 22.14 7.58
N ILE A 113 -8.07 22.21 7.66
CA ILE A 113 -7.29 21.38 8.60
C ILE A 113 -7.68 21.69 10.05
N PHE A 114 -7.94 22.95 10.38
CA PHE A 114 -8.37 23.37 11.71
C PHE A 114 -9.72 22.77 12.09
N LEU A 115 -10.67 22.73 11.16
CA LEU A 115 -11.97 22.05 11.33
C LEU A 115 -11.83 20.53 11.44
N PHE A 116 -10.84 19.96 10.76
CA PHE A 116 -10.58 18.52 10.79
C PHE A 116 -10.01 18.04 12.14
N ILE A 117 -9.22 18.85 12.86
CA ILE A 117 -8.69 18.46 14.19
C ILE A 117 -9.81 18.04 15.17
N PRO A 118 -10.87 18.86 15.43
CA PRO A 118 -11.97 18.45 16.28
C PRO A 118 -12.88 17.38 15.65
N LEU A 119 -12.99 17.31 14.31
CA LEU A 119 -13.74 16.23 13.64
C LEU A 119 -13.07 14.88 13.83
N ASN A 120 -11.77 14.78 13.54
CA ASN A 120 -10.94 13.59 13.79
C ASN A 120 -11.10 13.12 15.24
N ARG A 121 -11.06 14.07 16.18
CA ARG A 121 -11.30 13.80 17.60
C ARG A 121 -12.70 13.24 17.87
N LYS A 122 -13.76 13.82 17.31
CA LYS A 122 -15.16 13.39 17.49
C LYS A 122 -15.40 11.98 16.93
N TYR A 123 -14.83 11.69 15.76
CA TYR A 123 -14.97 10.41 15.06
C TYR A 123 -13.86 9.41 15.38
N GLY A 124 -13.04 9.65 16.42
CA GLY A 124 -12.07 8.67 16.90
C GLY A 124 -10.91 8.36 15.94
N VAL A 125 -10.74 9.13 14.86
CA VAL A 125 -9.71 8.89 13.86
C VAL A 125 -8.43 9.59 14.30
N GLN A 126 -7.41 8.81 14.63
CA GLN A 126 -6.06 9.33 14.86
C GLN A 126 -5.47 9.88 13.56
N THR A 127 -4.51 10.82 13.67
CA THR A 127 -3.78 11.49 12.58
C THR A 127 -3.87 10.82 11.21
N THR A 128 -4.55 11.48 10.26
CA THR A 128 -4.76 10.91 8.93
C THR A 128 -3.49 10.97 8.08
N GLY A 129 -3.31 9.99 7.20
CA GLY A 129 -2.19 9.97 6.27
C GLY A 129 -2.19 11.16 5.31
N CYS A 130 -3.37 11.64 4.92
CA CYS A 130 -3.51 12.81 4.06
C CYS A 130 -2.98 14.09 4.73
N GLN A 131 -3.22 14.27 6.03
CA GLN A 131 -2.66 15.40 6.79
C GLN A 131 -1.14 15.31 6.87
N PHE A 132 -0.58 14.14 7.18
CA PHE A 132 0.88 13.96 7.22
C PHE A 132 1.52 14.26 5.85
N LEU A 133 0.98 13.69 4.77
CA LEU A 133 1.48 13.91 3.41
C LEU A 133 1.36 15.37 2.98
N PHE A 134 0.29 16.07 3.36
CA PHE A 134 0.16 17.51 3.12
C PHE A 134 1.27 18.31 3.79
N TRP A 135 1.51 18.11 5.09
CA TRP A 135 2.55 18.85 5.82
C TRP A 135 3.95 18.48 5.31
N PHE A 136 4.17 17.22 4.94
CA PHE A 136 5.42 16.76 4.33
C PHE A 136 5.66 17.45 2.98
N LEU A 137 4.70 17.41 2.07
CA LEU A 137 4.81 18.07 0.76
C LEU A 137 4.97 19.58 0.88
N LEU A 138 4.19 20.23 1.76
CA LEU A 138 4.29 21.67 1.99
C LEU A 138 5.68 22.06 2.52
N THR A 139 6.23 21.29 3.46
CA THR A 139 7.57 21.55 4.02
C THR A 139 8.64 21.38 2.94
N VAL A 140 8.62 20.27 2.20
CA VAL A 140 9.60 19.97 1.15
C VAL A 140 9.55 21.01 0.02
N LEU A 141 8.35 21.38 -0.44
CA LEU A 141 8.19 22.37 -1.50
C LEU A 141 8.42 23.82 -1.03
N SER A 142 8.52 24.07 0.28
CA SER A 142 8.90 25.39 0.82
C SER A 142 10.42 25.59 0.91
N ILE A 143 11.22 24.53 0.78
CA ILE A 143 12.69 24.61 0.85
C ILE A 143 13.29 25.52 -0.25
N PRO A 144 12.89 25.43 -1.54
CA PRO A 144 13.42 26.31 -2.57
C PRO A 144 13.20 27.79 -2.24
N ARG A 145 11.97 28.13 -1.82
CA ARG A 145 11.64 29.50 -1.41
C ARG A 145 12.47 29.97 -0.22
N CYS A 146 12.79 29.08 0.73
CA CYS A 146 13.68 29.42 1.84
C CYS A 146 15.05 29.89 1.35
N ARG A 147 15.64 29.22 0.36
CA ARG A 147 16.90 29.66 -0.25
C ARG A 147 16.76 31.02 -0.94
N THR A 148 15.68 31.22 -1.71
CA THR A 148 15.42 32.47 -2.43
C THR A 148 15.28 33.67 -1.49
N GLU A 149 14.54 33.52 -0.39
CA GLU A 149 14.33 34.59 0.61
C GLU A 149 15.62 34.92 1.38
N VAL A 150 16.47 33.93 1.71
CA VAL A 150 17.81 34.18 2.32
C VAL A 150 18.72 34.94 1.37
N ARG A 151 18.75 34.55 0.09
CA ARG A 151 19.55 35.25 -0.92
C ARG A 151 19.09 36.68 -1.12
N ALA A 152 17.78 36.88 -1.22
CA ALA A 152 17.19 38.20 -1.36
C ALA A 152 17.50 39.10 -0.14
N ASP A 153 17.48 38.56 1.08
CA ASP A 153 17.87 39.29 2.30
C ASP A 153 19.35 39.68 2.32
N ASN A 154 20.26 38.74 1.99
CA ASN A 154 21.69 39.03 1.94
C ASN A 154 22.04 40.11 0.92
N LEU A 155 21.39 40.11 -0.25
CA LEU A 155 21.57 41.15 -1.27
C LEU A 155 21.06 42.51 -0.78
N ARG A 156 19.93 42.54 -0.06
CA ARG A 156 19.39 43.79 0.51
C ARG A 156 20.29 44.37 1.58
N ARG A 157 20.81 43.54 2.49
CA ARG A 157 21.77 43.97 3.52
C ARG A 157 23.07 44.53 2.96
N GLN A 158 23.47 44.11 1.75
CA GLN A 158 24.64 44.69 1.08
C GLN A 158 24.35 46.06 0.44
N GLN A 159 23.08 46.40 0.17
CA GLN A 159 22.71 47.62 -0.54
C GLN A 159 22.12 48.73 0.35
N SER A 160 21.75 48.44 1.61
CA SER A 160 21.08 49.40 2.50
C SER A 160 21.79 49.51 3.85
N GLU A 161 22.18 50.74 4.23
CA GLU A 161 22.77 51.10 5.55
C GLU A 161 21.70 51.58 6.57
N ASP A 162 20.47 51.88 6.14
CA ASP A 162 19.42 52.44 7.00
C ASP A 162 18.52 51.38 7.66
N LEU A 163 18.29 51.56 8.97
CA LEU A 163 17.58 50.68 9.91
C LEU A 163 16.04 50.86 9.93
N ASP A 164 15.42 51.25 8.81
CA ASP A 164 13.98 51.42 8.75
C ASP A 164 13.28 50.10 8.39
N PHE A 165 12.28 49.71 9.21
CA PHE A 165 11.53 48.46 9.07
C PHE A 165 10.75 48.42 7.75
N SER A 166 11.39 47.91 6.70
CA SER A 166 10.83 47.84 5.36
C SER A 166 9.86 46.66 5.24
N TRP A 167 8.86 46.83 4.39
CA TRP A 167 7.92 45.77 4.03
C TRP A 167 8.57 44.46 3.57
N ASP A 168 9.76 44.54 2.99
CA ASP A 168 10.46 43.38 2.50
C ASP A 168 11.11 42.61 3.66
N GLU A 169 11.44 43.28 4.77
CA GLU A 169 11.86 42.63 6.02
C GLU A 169 10.67 41.91 6.68
N TYR A 170 9.48 42.51 6.64
CA TYR A 170 8.25 41.84 7.09
C TYR A 170 7.99 40.55 6.29
N GLN A 171 8.13 40.58 4.95
CA GLN A 171 7.93 39.39 4.11
C GLN A 171 8.92 38.28 4.44
N TYR A 172 10.19 38.63 4.64
CA TYR A 172 11.24 37.70 5.08
C TYR A 172 10.90 37.09 6.45
N ALA A 173 10.65 37.93 7.46
CA ALA A 173 10.34 37.48 8.81
C ALA A 173 9.08 36.60 8.85
N SER A 174 8.02 37.02 8.16
CA SER A 174 6.77 36.26 8.07
C SER A 174 6.99 34.89 7.41
N PHE A 175 7.76 34.80 6.33
CA PHE A 175 8.06 33.52 5.68
C PHE A 175 8.82 32.56 6.61
N PHE A 176 9.79 33.02 7.39
CA PHE A 176 10.51 32.16 8.33
C PHE A 176 9.65 31.70 9.51
N VAL A 177 8.78 32.57 10.03
CA VAL A 177 7.77 32.19 11.05
C VAL A 177 6.79 31.16 10.46
N PHE A 178 6.36 31.35 9.21
CA PHE A 178 5.53 30.39 8.50
C PHE A 178 6.24 29.04 8.37
N PHE A 179 7.49 29.04 7.87
CA PHE A 179 8.27 27.83 7.64
C PHE A 179 8.52 27.06 8.94
N THR A 180 8.89 27.74 10.02
CA THR A 180 9.08 27.11 11.34
C THR A 180 7.80 26.47 11.86
N PHE A 181 6.64 27.12 11.72
CA PHE A 181 5.35 26.54 12.08
C PHE A 181 4.98 25.34 11.20
N THR A 182 5.30 25.36 9.90
CA THR A 182 5.09 24.19 9.02
C THR A 182 5.95 23.00 9.41
N CYS A 183 7.22 23.22 9.74
CA CYS A 183 8.13 22.20 10.24
C CYS A 183 7.65 21.63 11.58
N LEU A 184 7.20 22.48 12.50
CA LEU A 184 6.64 22.07 13.77
C LEU A 184 5.37 21.22 13.57
N MET A 185 4.49 21.60 12.65
CA MET A 185 3.32 20.80 12.30
C MET A 185 3.69 19.44 11.71
N LEU A 186 4.72 19.36 10.85
CA LEU A 186 5.20 18.09 10.32
C LEU A 186 5.67 17.17 11.46
N ILE A 187 6.48 17.69 12.39
CA ILE A 187 6.97 16.93 13.56
C ILE A 187 5.80 16.47 14.44
N LEU A 188 4.83 17.34 14.73
CA LEU A 188 3.67 16.97 15.53
C LEU A 188 2.81 15.87 14.88
N ASN A 189 2.79 15.79 13.54
CA ASN A 189 2.07 14.74 12.81
C ASN A 189 2.86 13.42 12.68
N CYS A 190 4.14 13.37 13.06
CA CYS A 190 4.90 12.11 13.17
C CYS A 190 4.45 11.25 14.35
N PHE A 191 3.86 11.87 15.38
CA PHE A 191 3.39 11.20 16.59
C PHE A 191 1.89 10.92 16.55
N ALA A 192 1.48 9.80 17.13
CA ALA A 192 0.09 9.38 17.18
C ALA A 192 -0.71 10.22 18.19
N ASP A 193 -1.96 10.52 17.82
CA ASP A 193 -2.92 11.12 18.75
C ASP A 193 -3.33 10.14 19.85
N GLY A 194 -3.90 10.68 20.93
CA GLY A 194 -4.43 9.87 22.03
C GLY A 194 -5.47 8.84 21.56
N LEU A 195 -5.64 7.78 22.34
CA LEU A 195 -6.59 6.72 22.05
C LEU A 195 -8.05 7.20 22.19
N PRO A 196 -8.99 6.76 21.32
CA PRO A 196 -10.41 7.06 21.48
C PRO A 196 -10.99 6.39 22.74
N ARG A 197 -11.95 7.07 23.39
CA ARG A 197 -12.62 6.59 24.62
C ARG A 197 -13.71 5.56 24.35
N GLN A 198 -14.39 5.70 23.22
CA GLN A 198 -15.48 4.83 22.82
C GLN A 198 -15.03 4.09 21.58
N THR A 199 -14.93 2.77 21.67
CA THR A 199 -14.56 1.90 20.56
C THR A 199 -15.66 0.86 20.35
N LYS A 200 -15.88 0.44 19.10
CA LYS A 200 -16.83 -0.66 18.83
C LYS A 200 -16.37 -1.98 19.45
N TYR A 201 -15.07 -2.19 19.48
CA TYR A 201 -14.44 -3.40 19.99
C TYR A 201 -13.89 -3.17 21.40
N GLN A 202 -14.06 -4.16 22.28
CA GLN A 202 -13.43 -4.15 23.60
C GLN A 202 -11.91 -4.27 23.42
N ARG A 203 -11.16 -3.41 24.10
CA ARG A 203 -9.69 -3.47 24.09
C ARG A 203 -9.20 -4.49 25.10
N GLY A 204 -8.45 -5.48 24.63
CA GLY A 204 -7.69 -6.39 25.47
C GLY A 204 -6.39 -5.75 25.97
N GLU A 205 -5.76 -6.37 26.96
CA GLU A 205 -4.44 -5.93 27.47
C GLU A 205 -3.33 -6.10 26.41
N ASN A 206 -3.50 -7.07 25.49
CA ASN A 206 -2.54 -7.40 24.43
C ASN A 206 -2.95 -6.85 23.05
N GLU A 207 -3.58 -5.67 22.99
CA GLU A 207 -3.97 -5.04 21.72
C GLU A 207 -2.76 -4.78 20.81
N ILE A 208 -2.91 -5.06 19.52
CA ILE A 208 -1.87 -4.83 18.52
C ILE A 208 -1.51 -3.33 18.41
N PRO A 209 -0.22 -2.95 18.57
CA PRO A 209 0.21 -1.55 18.57
C PRO A 209 -0.09 -0.80 17.27
N GLU A 210 -0.24 -1.50 16.14
CA GLU A 210 -0.58 -0.92 14.83
C GLU A 210 -1.84 -0.04 14.86
N LEU A 211 -2.85 -0.44 15.65
CA LEU A 211 -4.11 0.31 15.79
C LEU A 211 -3.89 1.70 16.38
N SER A 212 -2.92 1.82 17.29
CA SER A 212 -2.56 3.07 17.97
C SER A 212 -1.40 3.82 17.30
N ALA A 213 -0.75 3.22 16.30
CA ALA A 213 0.46 3.75 15.69
C ALA A 213 0.19 4.98 14.81
N SER A 214 1.18 5.87 14.73
CA SER A 214 1.12 7.03 13.83
C SER A 214 1.19 6.58 12.37
N PHE A 215 0.79 7.46 11.45
CA PHE A 215 0.86 7.15 10.03
C PHE A 215 2.28 6.75 9.58
N LEU A 216 3.30 7.49 10.06
CA LEU A 216 4.70 7.18 9.77
C LEU A 216 5.10 5.81 10.31
N SER A 217 4.71 5.48 11.54
CA SER A 217 4.98 4.18 12.16
C SER A 217 4.27 3.03 11.41
N ARG A 218 3.06 3.26 10.88
CA ARG A 218 2.36 2.27 10.02
C ARG A 218 3.05 2.06 8.67
N ILE A 219 3.58 3.12 8.05
CA ILE A 219 4.31 3.01 6.78
C ILE A 219 5.63 2.26 6.94
N THR A 220 6.38 2.59 8.00
CA THR A 220 7.73 2.08 8.27
C THR A 220 7.75 0.78 9.07
N TYR A 221 6.60 0.33 9.56
CA TYR A 221 6.44 -0.82 10.46
C TYR A 221 7.17 -0.70 11.80
N GLN A 222 7.50 0.51 12.24
CA GLN A 222 8.23 0.76 13.49
C GLN A 222 7.50 0.21 14.74
N TRP A 223 6.18 0.02 14.66
CA TRP A 223 5.40 -0.59 15.74
C TRP A 223 5.78 -2.07 16.00
N PHE A 224 6.36 -2.76 15.02
CA PHE A 224 6.82 -4.14 15.14
C PHE A 224 8.19 -4.28 15.83
N ASP A 225 9.02 -3.23 15.82
CA ASP A 225 10.40 -3.26 16.32
C ASP A 225 10.51 -3.79 17.77
N LYS A 226 9.55 -3.44 18.62
CA LYS A 226 9.51 -3.91 20.01
C LYS A 226 9.38 -5.43 20.12
N MET A 227 8.56 -6.03 19.27
CA MET A 227 8.38 -7.49 19.23
C MET A 227 9.59 -8.17 18.60
N ALA A 228 10.15 -7.60 17.52
CA ALA A 228 11.38 -8.10 16.91
C ALA A 228 12.56 -8.12 17.92
N LEU A 229 12.75 -7.03 18.66
CA LEU A 229 13.80 -6.94 19.68
C LEU A 229 13.55 -7.89 20.86
N LYS A 230 12.28 -8.08 21.26
CA LYS A 230 11.92 -9.08 22.28
C LYS A 230 12.25 -10.50 21.82
N GLY A 231 11.92 -10.83 20.56
CA GLY A 231 12.22 -12.11 19.92
C GLY A 231 13.72 -12.36 19.70
N TYR A 232 14.51 -11.30 19.55
CA TYR A 232 15.97 -11.39 19.51
C TYR A 232 16.56 -11.73 20.89
N ARG A 233 15.99 -11.18 21.96
CA ARG A 233 16.47 -11.39 23.33
C ARG A 233 16.00 -12.72 23.93
N ASN A 234 14.75 -13.09 23.68
CA ASN A 234 14.11 -14.29 24.22
C ASN A 234 13.26 -14.96 23.13
N PRO A 235 13.16 -16.31 23.10
CA PRO A 235 12.23 -16.98 22.20
C PRO A 235 10.79 -16.54 22.51
N LEU A 236 10.03 -16.18 21.47
CA LEU A 236 8.66 -15.72 21.62
C LEU A 236 7.73 -16.89 21.99
N GLU A 237 6.89 -16.69 23.00
CA GLU A 237 5.82 -17.62 23.38
C GLU A 237 4.45 -17.10 22.91
N GLU A 238 3.41 -17.94 22.94
CA GLU A 238 2.04 -17.57 22.53
C GLU A 238 1.51 -16.35 23.31
N LYS A 239 1.85 -16.24 24.59
CA LYS A 239 1.48 -15.11 25.46
C LYS A 239 2.09 -13.76 25.04
N ASP A 240 3.17 -13.79 24.26
CA ASP A 240 3.86 -12.59 23.79
C ASP A 240 3.26 -12.04 22.49
N LEU A 241 2.39 -12.82 21.84
CA LEU A 241 1.70 -12.41 20.61
C LEU A 241 0.59 -11.43 20.93
N TRP A 242 0.41 -10.46 20.04
CA TRP A 242 -0.70 -9.53 20.11
C TRP A 242 -2.00 -10.18 19.65
N ASP A 243 -3.10 -9.68 20.21
CA ASP A 243 -4.43 -10.00 19.72
C ASP A 243 -4.59 -9.56 18.26
N LEU A 244 -5.27 -10.39 17.48
CA LEU A 244 -5.57 -10.07 16.09
C LEU A 244 -6.42 -8.79 16.02
N ARG A 245 -6.19 -7.96 14.99
CA ARG A 245 -7.07 -6.83 14.71
C ARG A 245 -8.53 -7.30 14.66
N PRO A 246 -9.46 -6.65 15.37
CA PRO A 246 -10.85 -7.10 15.42
C PRO A 246 -11.51 -7.20 14.03
N GLN A 247 -11.10 -6.36 13.08
CA GLN A 247 -11.60 -6.37 11.69
C GLN A 247 -11.14 -7.58 10.88
N ASP A 248 -10.02 -8.21 11.27
CA ASP A 248 -9.49 -9.43 10.64
C ASP A 248 -10.02 -10.69 11.32
N SER A 249 -10.75 -10.55 12.44
CA SER A 249 -11.34 -11.66 13.17
C SER A 249 -12.34 -12.42 12.31
N CYS A 250 -12.42 -13.73 12.55
CA CYS A 250 -13.36 -14.59 11.83
C CYS A 250 -14.83 -14.16 12.06
N SER A 251 -15.15 -13.60 13.23
CA SER A 251 -16.47 -13.05 13.56
C SER A 251 -16.91 -11.92 12.65
N GLU A 252 -15.98 -11.12 12.13
CA GLU A 252 -16.29 -9.99 11.24
C GLU A 252 -16.15 -10.38 9.76
N VAL A 253 -15.16 -11.21 9.42
CA VAL A 253 -14.90 -11.64 8.04
C VAL A 253 -15.97 -12.61 7.54
N MET A 254 -16.40 -13.56 8.38
CA MET A 254 -17.28 -14.65 7.94
C MET A 254 -18.70 -14.18 7.56
N PRO A 255 -19.37 -13.27 8.29
CA PRO A 255 -20.70 -12.79 7.90
C PRO A 255 -20.74 -12.14 6.52
N VAL A 256 -19.71 -11.34 6.18
CA VAL A 256 -19.59 -10.68 4.85
C VAL A 256 -19.49 -11.73 3.76
N PHE A 257 -18.59 -12.70 3.92
CA PHE A 257 -18.45 -13.81 2.97
C PHE A 257 -19.71 -14.67 2.87
N ALA A 258 -20.32 -15.02 4.01
CA ALA A 258 -21.53 -15.84 4.09
C ALA A 258 -22.71 -15.19 3.38
N TYR A 259 -22.86 -13.87 3.50
CA TYR A 259 -23.90 -13.11 2.80
C TYR A 259 -23.79 -13.29 1.27
N HIS A 260 -22.61 -13.05 0.71
CA HIS A 260 -22.37 -13.19 -0.73
C HIS A 260 -22.41 -14.66 -1.19
N TRP A 261 -21.90 -15.59 -0.38
CA TRP A 261 -21.97 -17.02 -0.63
C TRP A 261 -23.42 -17.51 -0.72
N ASN A 262 -24.25 -17.18 0.29
CA ASN A 262 -25.65 -17.58 0.32
C ASN A 262 -26.45 -16.96 -0.83
N GLN A 263 -26.16 -15.72 -1.20
CA GLN A 263 -26.76 -15.08 -2.36
C GLN A 263 -26.38 -15.80 -3.66
N ASN A 264 -25.12 -16.20 -3.82
CA ASN A 264 -24.63 -16.92 -4.99
C ASN A 264 -25.21 -18.35 -5.09
N VAL A 265 -25.29 -19.06 -3.95
CA VAL A 265 -25.95 -20.36 -3.87
C VAL A 265 -27.41 -20.23 -4.26
N ARG A 266 -28.16 -19.29 -3.66
CA ARG A 266 -29.59 -19.07 -3.99
C ARG A 266 -29.80 -18.77 -5.49
N LYS A 267 -28.94 -17.96 -6.11
CA LYS A 267 -29.01 -17.68 -7.55
C LYS A 267 -28.81 -18.93 -8.40
N ASN A 268 -27.81 -19.75 -8.09
CA ASN A 268 -27.54 -20.99 -8.81
C ASN A 268 -28.65 -22.05 -8.63
N TYR A 269 -29.26 -22.12 -7.44
CA TYR A 269 -30.37 -23.03 -7.18
C TYR A 269 -31.72 -22.54 -7.74
N LYS A 270 -31.97 -21.23 -7.81
CA LYS A 270 -33.18 -20.67 -8.46
C LYS A 270 -33.15 -20.78 -9.99
N GLY A 271 -31.96 -20.76 -10.60
CA GLY A 271 -31.79 -20.88 -12.06
C GLY A 271 -32.01 -22.29 -12.64
N ARG A 272 -32.15 -23.32 -11.79
CA ARG A 272 -32.52 -24.67 -12.22
C ARG A 272 -33.88 -25.02 -11.59
N ALA A 273 -34.91 -25.12 -12.41
CA ALA A 273 -36.24 -25.55 -11.96
C ALA A 273 -36.13 -26.87 -11.18
N ARG A 274 -36.98 -27.05 -10.15
CA ARG A 274 -37.25 -28.37 -9.56
C ARG A 274 -37.61 -29.32 -10.71
N VAL A 275 -36.73 -30.24 -11.06
CA VAL A 275 -37.09 -31.33 -11.96
C VAL A 275 -37.93 -32.30 -11.13
N GLU A 276 -39.24 -32.30 -11.35
CA GLU A 276 -40.13 -33.30 -10.76
C GLU A 276 -39.77 -34.69 -11.31
N PRO A 277 -39.84 -35.76 -10.50
CA PRO A 277 -39.61 -37.11 -10.97
C PRO A 277 -40.66 -37.44 -12.05
N LYS A 278 -40.20 -37.72 -13.27
CA LYS A 278 -41.05 -38.21 -14.35
C LYS A 278 -40.90 -39.72 -14.45
N ALA A 279 -42.02 -40.44 -14.42
CA ALA A 279 -42.06 -41.85 -14.81
C ALA A 279 -42.43 -41.90 -16.29
N GLN A 280 -41.63 -42.58 -17.11
CA GLN A 280 -41.88 -42.74 -18.53
C GLN A 280 -42.15 -44.23 -18.82
N PHE A 281 -43.30 -44.50 -19.44
CA PHE A 281 -43.72 -45.84 -19.85
C PHE A 281 -43.49 -46.01 -21.34
N SER A 282 -42.70 -47.00 -21.73
CA SER A 282 -42.47 -47.36 -23.13
C SER A 282 -42.23 -48.87 -23.25
N ASN A 283 -42.93 -49.52 -24.17
CA ASN A 283 -42.82 -50.97 -24.47
C ASN A 283 -42.81 -51.88 -23.23
N GLY A 284 -43.79 -51.73 -22.33
CA GLY A 284 -43.95 -52.62 -21.18
C GLY A 284 -42.96 -52.40 -20.03
N ASN A 285 -41.98 -51.50 -20.18
CA ASN A 285 -41.03 -51.16 -19.12
C ASN A 285 -41.34 -49.77 -18.52
N VAL A 286 -41.40 -49.71 -17.18
CA VAL A 286 -41.49 -48.47 -16.41
C VAL A 286 -40.07 -48.01 -16.07
N THR A 287 -39.65 -46.87 -16.61
CA THR A 287 -38.37 -46.25 -16.23
C THR A 287 -38.62 -45.05 -15.32
N PHE A 288 -38.02 -45.09 -14.13
CA PHE A 288 -38.07 -44.00 -13.17
C PHE A 288 -36.90 -43.05 -13.45
N GLU A 289 -37.17 -41.85 -13.98
CA GLU A 289 -36.17 -40.78 -13.97
C GLU A 289 -36.08 -40.22 -12.56
N ASN A 290 -35.10 -40.73 -11.81
CA ASN A 290 -34.77 -40.20 -10.50
C ASN A 290 -34.03 -38.86 -10.68
N PRO A 291 -34.60 -37.71 -10.26
CA PRO A 291 -33.95 -36.40 -10.42
C PRO A 291 -32.70 -36.24 -9.53
N HIS A 292 -32.46 -37.22 -8.64
CA HIS A 292 -31.27 -37.30 -7.78
C HIS A 292 -30.20 -38.27 -8.30
N GLY A 293 -30.46 -39.01 -9.38
CA GLY A 293 -29.47 -39.87 -10.03
C GLY A 293 -28.62 -39.11 -11.03
N GLU A 294 -27.32 -39.43 -11.12
CA GLU A 294 -26.44 -38.91 -12.16
C GLU A 294 -26.92 -39.36 -13.55
N LYS A 295 -27.57 -38.48 -14.31
CA LYS A 295 -27.73 -38.66 -15.75
C LYS A 295 -26.77 -37.73 -16.51
N ASN A 296 -25.96 -38.33 -17.37
CA ASN A 296 -25.19 -37.70 -18.45
C ASN A 296 -24.09 -36.72 -18.06
N GLY A 297 -23.19 -37.07 -17.11
CA GLY A 297 -21.88 -36.42 -16.94
C GLY A 297 -21.88 -34.91 -16.62
N ARG A 298 -23.05 -34.29 -16.48
CA ARG A 298 -23.22 -32.87 -16.15
C ARG A 298 -23.37 -32.76 -14.64
N LYS A 299 -22.27 -32.36 -13.98
CA LYS A 299 -22.18 -32.13 -12.54
C LYS A 299 -23.39 -31.33 -12.04
N LYS A 300 -23.88 -31.73 -10.84
CA LYS A 300 -24.83 -30.97 -9.99
C LYS A 300 -24.50 -29.48 -10.03
N GLY A 301 -25.47 -28.61 -9.76
CA GLY A 301 -25.27 -27.15 -9.73
C GLY A 301 -24.30 -26.75 -8.61
N VAL A 302 -22.99 -26.90 -8.85
CA VAL A 302 -21.94 -26.52 -7.93
C VAL A 302 -21.83 -25.00 -8.00
N ALA A 303 -22.26 -24.32 -6.95
CA ALA A 303 -22.05 -22.89 -6.84
C ALA A 303 -20.54 -22.63 -6.74
N SER A 304 -19.99 -21.87 -7.69
CA SER A 304 -18.57 -21.49 -7.66
C SER A 304 -18.28 -20.57 -6.47
N ILE A 305 -17.13 -20.76 -5.83
CA ILE A 305 -16.69 -19.96 -4.69
C ILE A 305 -16.04 -18.63 -5.09
N MET A 306 -15.64 -18.50 -6.36
CA MET A 306 -14.91 -17.34 -6.86
C MET A 306 -15.74 -16.03 -6.84
N PRO A 307 -17.01 -16.01 -7.32
CA PRO A 307 -17.79 -14.78 -7.31
C PRO A 307 -18.04 -14.21 -5.89
N PRO A 308 -18.33 -15.04 -4.86
CA PRO A 308 -18.38 -14.57 -3.47
C PRO A 308 -17.06 -13.98 -2.96
N ILE A 309 -15.92 -14.59 -3.28
CA ILE A 309 -14.59 -14.08 -2.89
C ILE A 309 -14.38 -12.68 -3.48
N TYR A 310 -14.59 -12.52 -4.80
CA TYR A 310 -14.41 -11.23 -5.46
C TYR A 310 -15.34 -10.15 -4.93
N LYS A 311 -16.60 -10.48 -4.61
CA LYS A 311 -17.53 -9.49 -4.05
C LYS A 311 -17.21 -9.12 -2.61
N SER A 312 -16.70 -10.05 -1.80
CA SER A 312 -16.40 -9.82 -0.39
C SER A 312 -15.08 -9.06 -0.20
N PHE A 313 -14.06 -9.37 -1.00
CA PHE A 313 -12.69 -8.88 -0.78
C PHE A 313 -12.13 -8.05 -1.95
N GLY A 314 -12.86 -7.94 -3.07
CA GLY A 314 -12.37 -7.31 -4.30
C GLY A 314 -12.08 -5.81 -4.17
N GLY A 315 -12.77 -5.08 -3.30
CA GLY A 315 -12.50 -3.65 -3.08
C GLY A 315 -11.10 -3.40 -2.50
N VAL A 316 -10.71 -4.15 -1.48
CA VAL A 316 -9.37 -4.05 -0.86
C VAL A 316 -8.30 -4.60 -1.82
N PHE A 317 -8.63 -5.65 -2.58
CA PHE A 317 -7.74 -6.20 -3.61
C PHE A 317 -7.46 -5.19 -4.74
N LEU A 318 -8.49 -4.51 -5.24
CA LEU A 318 -8.37 -3.50 -6.30
C LEU A 318 -7.51 -2.31 -5.86
N PHE A 319 -7.67 -1.87 -4.61
CA PHE A 319 -6.79 -0.83 -4.05
C PHE A 319 -5.32 -1.28 -4.05
N GLY A 320 -5.03 -2.53 -3.70
CA GLY A 320 -3.69 -3.09 -3.82
C GLY A 320 -3.19 -3.16 -5.26
N ALA A 321 -4.05 -3.50 -6.23
CA ALA A 321 -3.70 -3.50 -7.64
C ALA A 321 -3.29 -2.09 -8.13
N LEU A 322 -3.99 -1.04 -7.69
CA LEU A 322 -3.61 0.35 -7.99
C LEU A 322 -2.25 0.73 -7.38
N MET A 323 -1.97 0.33 -6.14
CA MET A 323 -0.65 0.53 -5.52
C MET A 323 0.46 -0.19 -6.28
N LYS A 324 0.18 -1.41 -6.78
CA LYS A 324 1.13 -2.17 -7.60
C LYS A 324 1.44 -1.45 -8.91
N LEU A 325 0.42 -0.90 -9.58
CA LEU A 325 0.60 -0.15 -10.82
C LEU A 325 1.53 1.05 -10.61
N PHE A 326 1.30 1.81 -9.53
CA PHE A 326 2.16 2.94 -9.20
C PHE A 326 3.60 2.51 -8.90
N THR A 327 3.78 1.39 -8.21
CA THR A 327 5.11 0.81 -7.95
C THR A 327 5.82 0.43 -9.25
N ASP A 328 5.11 -0.13 -10.22
CA ASP A 328 5.68 -0.49 -11.53
C ASP A 328 6.13 0.77 -12.28
N CYS A 329 5.31 1.82 -12.30
CA CYS A 329 5.69 3.11 -12.89
C CYS A 329 6.95 3.70 -12.25
N LEU A 330 7.05 3.69 -10.92
CA LEU A 330 8.23 4.18 -10.21
C LEU A 330 9.49 3.36 -10.51
N THR A 331 9.34 2.04 -10.67
CA THR A 331 10.46 1.14 -10.99
C THR A 331 11.07 1.48 -12.34
N PHE A 332 10.25 1.87 -13.33
CA PHE A 332 10.74 2.32 -14.64
C PHE A 332 11.18 3.78 -14.70
N ALA A 333 10.75 4.62 -13.76
CA ALA A 333 11.26 5.99 -13.66
C ALA A 333 12.75 6.01 -13.24
N GLN A 334 13.21 5.04 -12.43
CA GLN A 334 14.60 4.95 -11.97
C GLN A 334 15.64 4.85 -13.10
N PRO A 335 15.55 3.92 -14.08
CA PRO A 335 16.51 3.84 -15.18
C PRO A 335 16.48 5.07 -16.10
N GLN A 336 15.33 5.77 -16.20
CA GLN A 336 15.26 7.02 -16.96
C GLN A 336 16.07 8.13 -16.28
N VAL A 337 15.97 8.25 -14.97
CA VAL A 337 16.82 9.19 -14.20
C VAL A 337 18.29 8.79 -14.26
N LEU A 338 18.59 7.49 -14.24
CA LEU A 338 19.97 7.02 -14.40
C LEU A 338 20.54 7.39 -15.78
N SER A 339 19.74 7.27 -16.85
CA SER A 339 20.14 7.71 -18.19
C SER A 339 20.46 9.21 -18.22
N LEU A 340 19.67 10.04 -17.53
CA LEU A 340 19.94 11.48 -17.39
C LEU A 340 21.22 11.79 -16.60
N ILE A 341 21.56 10.95 -15.62
CA ILE A 341 22.83 11.07 -14.89
C ILE A 341 24.01 10.72 -15.81
N ILE A 342 23.89 9.64 -16.58
CA ILE A 342 24.95 9.24 -17.53
C ILE A 342 25.15 10.33 -18.58
N SER A 343 24.06 10.85 -19.19
CA SER A 343 24.17 11.94 -20.15
C SER A 343 24.76 13.20 -19.52
N PHE A 344 24.44 13.51 -18.26
CA PHE A 344 25.05 14.63 -17.55
C PHE A 344 26.57 14.47 -17.38
N VAL A 345 27.05 13.26 -17.08
CA VAL A 345 28.49 12.98 -16.95
C VAL A 345 29.20 13.04 -18.31
N GLU A 346 28.59 12.50 -19.36
CA GLU A 346 29.13 12.58 -20.73
C GLU A 346 29.21 14.03 -21.24
N ASP A 347 28.19 14.85 -20.95
CA ASP A 347 28.17 16.25 -21.35
C ASP A 347 29.18 17.08 -20.56
N GLN A 348 29.45 16.76 -19.28
CA GLN A 348 30.50 17.42 -18.49
C GLN A 348 31.90 17.29 -19.09
N GLU A 349 32.18 16.20 -19.81
CA GLU A 349 33.46 16.04 -20.52
C GLU A 349 33.58 16.96 -21.73
N LYS A 350 32.45 17.39 -22.33
CA LYS A 350 32.43 18.26 -23.52
C LYS A 350 32.25 19.73 -23.15
N ASP A 351 31.23 20.04 -22.34
CA ASP A 351 30.85 21.37 -21.90
C ASP A 351 30.59 21.36 -20.39
N LYS A 352 31.14 22.34 -19.66
CA LYS A 352 30.98 22.43 -18.21
C LYS A 352 29.53 22.73 -17.85
N GLN A 353 28.76 21.70 -17.49
CA GLN A 353 27.39 21.82 -17.00
C GLN A 353 27.39 22.24 -15.51
N PRO A 354 26.31 22.83 -15.00
CA PRO A 354 26.25 23.25 -13.61
C PRO A 354 26.05 22.05 -12.65
N GLU A 355 26.81 22.03 -11.54
CA GLU A 355 26.92 20.89 -10.61
C GLU A 355 25.57 20.50 -9.96
N TRP A 356 24.70 21.48 -9.72
CA TRP A 356 23.41 21.27 -9.07
C TRP A 356 22.51 20.29 -9.84
N LYS A 357 22.64 20.19 -11.18
CA LYS A 357 21.84 19.25 -12.00
C LYS A 357 22.15 17.81 -11.63
N GLY A 358 23.43 17.49 -11.45
CA GLY A 358 23.88 16.18 -11.00
C GLY A 358 23.31 15.83 -9.62
N ILE A 359 23.42 16.76 -8.66
CA ILE A 359 22.87 16.59 -7.31
C ILE A 359 21.35 16.37 -7.37
N MET A 360 20.63 17.16 -8.17
CA MET A 360 19.18 17.04 -8.33
C MET A 360 18.79 15.65 -8.87
N TYR A 361 19.47 15.15 -9.91
CA TYR A 361 19.18 13.82 -10.45
C TYR A 361 19.50 12.71 -9.44
N SER A 362 20.60 12.80 -8.69
CA SER A 362 20.93 11.83 -7.64
C SER A 362 19.89 11.81 -6.51
N VAL A 363 19.46 12.99 -6.03
CA VAL A 363 18.40 13.10 -5.01
C VAL A 363 17.07 12.57 -5.55
N LEU A 364 16.72 12.88 -6.80
CA LEU A 364 15.51 12.38 -7.44
C LEU A 364 15.53 10.85 -7.53
N LEU A 365 16.66 10.24 -7.91
CA LEU A 365 16.80 8.79 -7.95
C LEU A 365 16.59 8.17 -6.57
N PHE A 366 17.19 8.75 -5.52
CA PHE A 366 17.00 8.30 -4.14
C PHE A 366 15.53 8.38 -3.70
N VAL A 367 14.85 9.51 -3.97
CA VAL A 367 13.44 9.70 -3.60
C VAL A 367 12.55 8.71 -4.35
N LEU A 368 12.78 8.48 -5.64
CA LEU A 368 12.03 7.50 -6.44
C LEU A 368 12.24 6.07 -5.90
N ALA A 369 13.48 5.71 -5.56
CA ALA A 369 13.80 4.40 -4.99
C ALA A 369 13.17 4.18 -3.61
N ALA A 370 13.24 5.19 -2.73
CA ALA A 370 12.62 5.14 -1.41
C ALA A 370 11.09 5.04 -1.50
N ALA A 371 10.45 5.88 -2.32
CA ALA A 371 9.00 5.85 -2.54
C ALA A 371 8.55 4.50 -3.11
N GLN A 372 9.28 3.95 -4.08
CA GLN A 372 9.01 2.63 -4.65
C GLN A 372 9.08 1.54 -3.57
N THR A 373 10.10 1.57 -2.71
CA THR A 373 10.30 0.58 -1.64
C THR A 373 9.18 0.62 -0.62
N PHE A 374 8.80 1.81 -0.13
CA PHE A 374 7.72 1.95 0.85
C PHE A 374 6.37 1.49 0.28
N ILE A 375 6.05 1.87 -0.95
CA ILE A 375 4.77 1.51 -1.59
C ILE A 375 4.72 0.01 -1.87
N LEU A 376 5.83 -0.59 -2.32
CA LEU A 376 5.93 -2.04 -2.52
C LEU A 376 5.73 -2.81 -1.21
N GLY A 377 6.36 -2.36 -0.12
CA GLY A 377 6.19 -2.96 1.21
C GLY A 377 4.73 -2.89 1.68
N GLN A 378 4.07 -1.74 1.51
CA GLN A 378 2.66 -1.57 1.85
C GLN A 378 1.72 -2.39 0.95
N TYR A 379 2.05 -2.52 -0.33
CA TYR A 379 1.35 -3.40 -1.27
C TYR A 379 1.36 -4.85 -0.76
N PHE A 380 2.55 -5.39 -0.44
CA PHE A 380 2.68 -6.77 0.02
C PHE A 380 1.90 -7.00 1.31
N HIS A 381 2.08 -6.14 2.31
CA HIS A 381 1.37 -6.26 3.58
C HIS A 381 -0.16 -6.28 3.39
N ARG A 382 -0.70 -5.38 2.56
CA ARG A 382 -2.14 -5.38 2.24
C ARG A 382 -2.59 -6.64 1.53
N MET A 383 -1.82 -7.15 0.56
CA MET A 383 -2.17 -8.39 -0.14
C MET A 383 -2.11 -9.61 0.77
N PHE A 384 -1.15 -9.67 1.70
CA PHE A 384 -1.09 -10.72 2.72
C PHE A 384 -2.33 -10.70 3.62
N ILE A 385 -2.78 -9.53 4.06
CA ILE A 385 -4.02 -9.40 4.87
C ILE A 385 -5.24 -9.87 4.09
N VAL A 386 -5.37 -9.49 2.81
CA VAL A 386 -6.49 -9.95 1.97
C VAL A 386 -6.46 -11.48 1.81
N GLY A 387 -5.29 -12.05 1.56
CA GLY A 387 -5.10 -13.50 1.49
C GLY A 387 -5.47 -14.19 2.81
N LEU A 388 -5.08 -13.63 3.94
CA LEU A 388 -5.38 -14.15 5.28
C LEU A 388 -6.89 -14.14 5.57
N ARG A 389 -7.59 -13.05 5.19
CA ARG A 389 -9.06 -12.95 5.30
C ARG A 389 -9.75 -14.00 4.44
N ILE A 390 -9.29 -14.22 3.21
CA ILE A 390 -9.81 -15.27 2.32
C ILE A 390 -9.61 -16.66 2.96
N ARG A 391 -8.39 -16.98 3.42
CA ARG A 391 -8.09 -18.25 4.10
C ARG A 391 -8.99 -18.47 5.31
N THR A 392 -9.17 -17.45 6.14
CA THR A 392 -10.01 -17.49 7.35
C THR A 392 -11.47 -17.76 7.00
N ALA A 393 -12.01 -17.08 5.98
CA ALA A 393 -13.38 -17.30 5.51
C ALA A 393 -13.58 -18.72 4.95
N LEU A 394 -12.62 -19.22 4.17
CA LEU A 394 -12.67 -20.56 3.57
C LEU A 394 -12.63 -21.65 4.65
N ILE A 395 -11.69 -21.59 5.58
CA ILE A 395 -11.59 -22.57 6.68
C ILE A 395 -12.89 -22.59 7.49
N ASN A 396 -13.44 -21.42 7.85
CA ASN A 396 -14.69 -21.37 8.62
C ASN A 396 -15.87 -21.93 7.81
N ALA A 397 -15.96 -21.62 6.51
CA ALA A 397 -17.01 -22.15 5.63
C ALA A 397 -16.94 -23.68 5.51
N ILE A 398 -15.73 -24.24 5.33
CA ILE A 398 -15.51 -25.69 5.27
C ILE A 398 -15.87 -26.33 6.60
N TYR A 399 -15.47 -25.73 7.72
CA TYR A 399 -15.75 -26.24 9.07
C TYR A 399 -17.25 -26.28 9.36
N ARG A 400 -17.95 -25.17 9.11
CA ARG A 400 -19.42 -25.12 9.25
C ARG A 400 -20.15 -26.11 8.35
N LYS A 401 -19.63 -26.36 7.15
CA LYS A 401 -20.20 -27.35 6.23
C LYS A 401 -19.95 -28.76 6.72
N ALA A 402 -18.75 -29.09 7.19
CA ALA A 402 -18.38 -30.41 7.73
C ALA A 402 -19.25 -30.81 8.93
N LEU A 403 -19.70 -29.84 9.74
CA LEU A 403 -20.65 -30.10 10.84
C LEU A 403 -22.09 -30.40 10.38
N ARG A 404 -22.43 -30.16 9.10
CA ARG A 404 -23.79 -30.28 8.56
C ARG A 404 -23.91 -31.25 7.38
N ILE A 405 -22.84 -31.95 7.01
CA ILE A 405 -22.89 -32.95 5.93
C ILE A 405 -23.61 -34.22 6.40
N SER A 406 -24.40 -34.82 5.52
CA SER A 406 -25.10 -36.09 5.79
C SER A 406 -24.13 -37.26 5.87
N ASN A 407 -24.53 -38.34 6.54
CA ASN A 407 -23.70 -39.55 6.63
C ASN A 407 -23.45 -40.21 5.26
N SER A 408 -24.34 -40.03 4.28
CA SER A 408 -24.11 -40.48 2.90
C SER A 408 -22.94 -39.73 2.25
N THR A 409 -22.89 -38.40 2.36
CA THR A 409 -21.79 -37.58 1.83
C THR A 409 -20.50 -37.74 2.64
N LYS A 410 -20.57 -38.04 3.95
CA LYS A 410 -19.39 -38.40 4.76
C LYS A 410 -18.69 -39.68 4.29
N LYS A 411 -19.40 -40.59 3.62
CA LYS A 411 -18.80 -41.78 3.00
C LYS A 411 -18.05 -41.45 1.71
N GLU A 412 -18.48 -40.39 1.00
CA GLU A 412 -17.87 -39.93 -0.24
C GLU A 412 -16.66 -39.00 -0.01
N SER A 413 -16.68 -38.21 1.06
CA SER A 413 -15.57 -37.30 1.43
C SER A 413 -14.98 -37.70 2.77
N THR A 414 -13.76 -38.23 2.76
CA THR A 414 -13.09 -38.68 3.99
C THR A 414 -12.77 -37.49 4.91
N VAL A 415 -12.64 -37.76 6.21
CA VAL A 415 -12.22 -36.72 7.19
C VAL A 415 -10.86 -36.13 6.80
N GLY A 416 -9.95 -36.97 6.28
CA GLY A 416 -8.64 -36.54 5.78
C GLY A 416 -8.73 -35.56 4.61
N GLU A 417 -9.62 -35.79 3.65
CA GLU A 417 -9.87 -34.84 2.55
C GLU A 417 -10.38 -33.50 3.05
N ILE A 418 -11.30 -33.49 4.02
CA ILE A 418 -11.83 -32.24 4.60
C ILE A 418 -10.72 -31.45 5.31
N VAL A 419 -9.87 -32.14 6.07
CA VAL A 419 -8.70 -31.51 6.72
C VAL A 419 -7.72 -30.98 5.68
N ASN A 420 -7.48 -31.72 4.60
CA ASN A 420 -6.62 -31.29 3.50
C ASN A 420 -7.16 -30.02 2.81
N LEU A 421 -8.48 -29.92 2.59
CA LEU A 421 -9.12 -28.71 2.06
C LEU A 421 -8.88 -27.48 2.95
N MET A 422 -8.88 -27.65 4.28
CA MET A 422 -8.63 -26.56 5.23
C MET A 422 -7.14 -26.19 5.34
N ALA A 423 -6.25 -27.19 5.36
CA ALA A 423 -4.83 -26.98 5.63
C ALA A 423 -4.04 -26.60 4.37
N VAL A 424 -4.30 -27.26 3.23
CA VAL A 424 -3.52 -27.11 2.00
C VAL A 424 -4.24 -26.20 1.01
N ASP A 425 -5.50 -26.49 0.67
CA ASP A 425 -6.16 -25.73 -0.39
C ASP A 425 -6.50 -24.30 0.02
N ALA A 426 -6.99 -24.08 1.25
CA ALA A 426 -7.22 -22.72 1.75
C ALA A 426 -5.91 -21.91 1.88
N GLN A 427 -4.80 -22.56 2.21
CA GLN A 427 -3.47 -21.93 2.25
C GLN A 427 -3.01 -21.51 0.84
N ARG A 428 -3.21 -22.36 -0.17
CA ARG A 428 -2.91 -22.00 -1.57
C ARG A 428 -3.67 -20.77 -2.04
N PHE A 429 -4.91 -20.57 -1.61
CA PHE A 429 -5.66 -19.35 -1.93
C PHE A 429 -5.02 -18.09 -1.33
N MET A 430 -4.50 -18.17 -0.11
CA MET A 430 -3.77 -17.05 0.51
C MET A 430 -2.53 -16.69 -0.30
N GLU A 431 -1.70 -17.69 -0.63
CA GLU A 431 -0.47 -17.51 -1.41
C GLU A 431 -0.75 -17.03 -2.83
N LEU A 432 -1.80 -17.56 -3.48
CA LEU A 432 -2.20 -17.12 -4.81
C LEU A 432 -2.60 -15.64 -4.80
N THR A 433 -3.33 -15.20 -3.78
CA THR A 433 -3.81 -13.81 -3.66
C THR A 433 -2.65 -12.81 -3.68
N THR A 434 -1.50 -13.14 -3.10
CA THR A 434 -0.33 -12.25 -3.06
C THR A 434 0.37 -12.10 -4.42
N TYR A 435 0.26 -13.11 -5.28
CA TYR A 435 0.90 -13.12 -6.60
C TYR A 435 -0.06 -12.85 -7.76
N LEU A 436 -1.38 -12.81 -7.53
CA LEU A 436 -2.38 -12.59 -8.58
C LEU A 436 -2.12 -11.32 -9.40
N ASN A 437 -1.67 -10.24 -8.78
CA ASN A 437 -1.39 -9.00 -9.51
C ASN A 437 -0.19 -9.12 -10.47
N MET A 438 0.67 -10.13 -10.30
CA MET A 438 1.76 -10.40 -11.23
C MET A 438 1.26 -10.82 -12.61
N ILE A 439 0.04 -11.35 -12.73
CA ILE A 439 -0.55 -11.77 -14.01
C ILE A 439 -0.68 -10.61 -14.99
N TRP A 440 -1.09 -9.43 -14.52
CA TRP A 440 -1.21 -8.23 -15.37
C TRP A 440 0.03 -7.32 -15.26
N SER A 441 0.68 -7.29 -14.10
CA SER A 441 1.88 -6.48 -13.86
C SER A 441 3.08 -6.97 -14.67
N ALA A 442 3.33 -8.28 -14.76
CA ALA A 442 4.48 -8.80 -15.49
C ALA A 442 4.43 -8.50 -17.01
N PRO A 443 3.30 -8.70 -17.72
CA PRO A 443 3.19 -8.27 -19.12
C PRO A 443 3.40 -6.76 -19.30
N LEU A 444 2.87 -5.94 -18.38
CA LEU A 444 3.08 -4.48 -18.40
C LEU A 444 4.56 -4.13 -18.21
N GLN A 445 5.25 -4.78 -17.26
CA GLN A 445 6.68 -4.59 -17.03
C GLN A 445 7.51 -5.00 -18.25
N ILE A 446 7.24 -6.16 -18.84
CA ILE A 446 7.93 -6.62 -20.05
C ILE A 446 7.67 -5.64 -21.21
N GLY A 447 6.43 -5.19 -21.38
CA GLY A 447 6.07 -4.23 -22.44
C GLY A 447 6.78 -2.89 -22.29
N LEU A 448 6.78 -2.31 -21.08
CA LEU A 448 7.50 -1.05 -20.80
C LEU A 448 9.01 -1.21 -20.94
N ALA A 449 9.58 -2.32 -20.45
CA ALA A 449 11.01 -2.60 -20.59
C ALA A 449 11.42 -2.69 -22.07
N LEU A 450 10.68 -3.44 -22.89
CA LEU A 450 10.93 -3.54 -24.33
C LEU A 450 10.77 -2.21 -25.04
N PHE A 451 9.78 -1.40 -24.65
CA PHE A 451 9.59 -0.06 -25.20
C PHE A 451 10.80 0.85 -24.94
N PHE A 452 11.28 0.91 -23.69
CA PHE A 452 12.45 1.73 -23.36
C PHE A 452 13.75 1.19 -23.97
N LEU A 453 13.93 -0.14 -23.99
CA LEU A 453 15.10 -0.73 -24.67
C LEU A 453 15.07 -0.45 -26.18
N TRP A 454 13.90 -0.51 -26.81
CA TRP A 454 13.75 -0.19 -28.23
C TRP A 454 14.12 1.25 -28.53
N GLN A 455 13.80 2.20 -27.64
CA GLN A 455 14.23 3.58 -27.79
C GLN A 455 15.76 3.74 -27.74
N GLN A 456 16.45 2.98 -26.87
CA GLN A 456 17.90 3.10 -26.70
C GLN A 456 18.72 2.32 -27.76
N LEU A 457 18.26 1.13 -28.15
CA LEU A 457 19.03 0.16 -28.95
C LEU A 457 18.40 -0.12 -30.33
N GLY A 458 17.21 0.40 -30.60
CA GLY A 458 16.50 0.17 -31.86
C GLY A 458 16.11 -1.30 -32.10
N PRO A 459 16.08 -1.75 -33.37
CA PRO A 459 15.64 -3.11 -33.74
C PRO A 459 16.47 -4.25 -33.14
N SER A 460 17.69 -3.96 -32.68
CA SER A 460 18.61 -4.95 -32.06
C SER A 460 18.01 -5.65 -30.84
N VAL A 461 17.02 -5.03 -30.16
CA VAL A 461 16.31 -5.61 -29.01
C VAL A 461 15.55 -6.89 -29.35
N LEU A 462 15.13 -7.07 -30.61
CA LEU A 462 14.39 -8.26 -31.06
C LEU A 462 15.20 -9.54 -30.89
N ALA A 463 16.52 -9.48 -31.02
CA ALA A 463 17.39 -10.63 -30.77
C ALA A 463 17.33 -11.08 -29.30
N GLY A 464 17.36 -10.13 -28.36
CA GLY A 464 17.21 -10.42 -26.93
C GLY A 464 15.83 -11.00 -26.59
N LEU A 465 14.77 -10.45 -27.18
CA LEU A 465 13.41 -10.98 -27.03
C LEU A 465 13.28 -12.41 -27.55
N ALA A 466 13.89 -12.72 -28.70
CA ALA A 466 13.88 -14.07 -29.26
C ALA A 466 14.55 -15.07 -28.32
N VAL A 467 15.71 -14.72 -27.73
CA VAL A 467 16.37 -15.57 -26.73
C VAL A 467 15.50 -15.78 -25.50
N MET A 468 14.86 -14.73 -24.97
CA MET A 468 13.93 -14.85 -23.83
C MET A 468 12.75 -15.78 -24.14
N ILE A 469 12.14 -15.65 -25.32
CA ILE A 469 11.01 -16.50 -25.74
C ILE A 469 11.46 -17.96 -25.88
N ILE A 470 12.66 -18.21 -26.40
CA ILE A 470 13.23 -19.57 -26.51
C ILE A 470 13.52 -20.17 -25.13
N LEU A 471 13.90 -19.36 -24.14
CA LEU A 471 14.14 -19.85 -22.77
C LEU A 471 12.86 -20.32 -22.05
N ILE A 472 11.67 -19.82 -22.43
CA ILE A 472 10.39 -20.23 -21.83
C ILE A 472 10.13 -21.75 -22.02
N PRO A 473 10.13 -22.32 -23.25
CA PRO A 473 9.92 -23.75 -23.44
C PRO A 473 11.08 -24.58 -22.88
N VAL A 474 12.33 -24.08 -22.92
CA VAL A 474 13.48 -24.75 -22.29
C VAL A 474 13.24 -24.92 -20.78
N ASN A 475 12.88 -23.84 -20.09
CA ASN A 475 12.51 -23.89 -18.67
C ASN A 475 11.31 -24.83 -18.43
N GLY A 476 10.33 -24.86 -19.33
CA GLY A 476 9.19 -25.79 -19.27
C GLY A 476 9.59 -27.27 -19.37
N VAL A 477 10.49 -27.61 -20.30
CA VAL A 477 11.02 -28.97 -20.47
C VAL A 477 11.85 -29.37 -19.25
N ILE A 478 12.74 -28.48 -18.78
CA ILE A 478 13.54 -28.69 -17.58
C ILE A 478 12.64 -28.92 -16.37
N ALA A 479 11.62 -28.08 -16.17
CA ALA A 479 10.66 -28.24 -15.07
C ALA A 479 9.90 -29.57 -15.13
N SER A 480 9.51 -30.02 -16.33
CA SER A 480 8.87 -31.33 -16.54
C SER A 480 9.80 -32.49 -16.17
N ARG A 481 11.09 -32.39 -16.54
CA ARG A 481 12.12 -33.37 -16.16
C ARG A 481 12.38 -33.37 -14.65
N ILE A 482 12.55 -32.20 -14.05
CA ILE A 482 12.69 -32.03 -12.59
C ILE A 482 11.51 -32.70 -11.89
N LYS A 483 10.26 -32.41 -12.31
CA LYS A 483 9.06 -33.04 -11.73
C LYS A 483 9.11 -34.56 -11.83
N THR A 484 9.52 -35.11 -12.97
CA THR A 484 9.63 -36.56 -13.17
C THR A 484 10.67 -37.18 -12.23
N TYR A 485 11.85 -36.57 -12.12
CA TYR A 485 12.89 -37.02 -11.18
C TYR A 485 12.46 -36.87 -9.73
N GLN A 486 11.76 -35.80 -9.38
CA GLN A 486 11.24 -35.54 -8.04
C GLN A 486 10.20 -36.59 -7.63
N ILE A 487 9.31 -37.01 -8.55
CA ILE A 487 8.37 -38.11 -8.30
C ILE A 487 9.12 -39.42 -8.04
N ARG A 488 10.12 -39.74 -8.86
CA ARG A 488 10.92 -40.96 -8.69
C ARG A 488 11.71 -40.94 -7.39
N GLN A 489 12.28 -39.79 -7.03
CA GLN A 489 12.99 -39.58 -5.78
C GLN A 489 12.06 -39.72 -4.57
N MET A 490 10.84 -39.18 -4.62
CA MET A 490 9.84 -39.37 -3.55
C MET A 490 9.54 -40.86 -3.34
N LYS A 491 9.41 -41.65 -4.41
CA LYS A 491 9.19 -43.10 -4.29
C LYS A 491 10.32 -43.81 -3.54
N TYR A 492 11.59 -43.55 -3.90
CA TYR A 492 12.73 -44.14 -3.18
C TYR A 492 12.84 -43.65 -1.74
N LYS A 493 12.50 -42.38 -1.50
CA LYS A 493 12.47 -41.80 -0.15
C LYS A 493 11.39 -42.48 0.72
N ASP A 494 10.22 -42.76 0.15
CA ASP A 494 9.12 -43.45 0.84
C ASP A 494 9.47 -44.91 1.15
N GLU A 495 10.09 -45.63 0.20
CA GLU A 495 10.59 -46.99 0.41
C GLU A 495 11.64 -47.02 1.54
N ARG A 496 12.59 -46.07 1.56
CA ARG A 496 13.57 -45.93 2.63
C ARG A 496 12.94 -45.63 3.99
N VAL A 497 11.98 -44.69 4.05
CA VAL A 497 11.27 -44.35 5.30
C VAL A 497 10.46 -45.53 5.82
N LYS A 498 9.85 -46.31 4.91
CA LYS A 498 9.13 -47.54 5.27
C LYS A 498 10.08 -48.57 5.90
N LEU A 499 11.20 -48.87 5.24
CA LEU A 499 12.21 -49.81 5.77
C LEU A 499 12.75 -49.34 7.13
N MET A 500 13.05 -48.05 7.27
CA MET A 500 13.47 -47.45 8.54
C MET A 500 12.40 -47.61 9.64
N ASN A 501 11.12 -47.42 9.33
CA ASN A 501 10.04 -47.65 10.30
C ASN A 501 9.91 -49.13 10.70
N GLU A 502 10.08 -50.06 9.76
CA GLU A 502 10.09 -51.51 10.04
C GLU A 502 11.26 -51.88 10.97
N VAL A 503 12.46 -51.34 10.70
CA VAL A 503 13.65 -51.53 11.55
C VAL A 503 13.44 -50.95 12.95
N LEU A 504 12.92 -49.72 13.07
CA LEU A 504 12.66 -49.08 14.36
C LEU A 504 11.58 -49.81 15.16
N SER A 505 10.50 -50.25 14.51
CA SER A 505 9.46 -51.05 15.17
C SER A 505 9.97 -52.43 15.61
N GLY A 506 10.93 -53.00 14.89
CA GLY A 506 11.55 -54.30 15.17
C GLY A 506 12.84 -54.23 16.00
N ILE A 507 13.26 -53.06 16.50
CA ILE A 507 14.64 -52.81 16.95
C ILE A 507 15.13 -53.79 18.02
N LYS A 508 14.24 -54.25 18.91
CA LYS A 508 14.57 -55.23 19.96
C LYS A 508 14.97 -56.58 19.36
N VAL A 509 14.27 -57.03 18.32
CA VAL A 509 14.55 -58.30 17.64
C VAL A 509 15.88 -58.17 16.89
N LEU A 510 16.08 -57.08 16.13
CA LEU A 510 17.35 -56.86 15.43
C LEU A 510 18.56 -56.85 16.37
N LYS A 511 18.43 -56.26 17.56
CA LYS A 511 19.48 -56.26 18.60
C LYS A 511 19.75 -57.64 19.18
N LEU A 512 18.70 -58.42 19.47
CA LEU A 512 18.84 -59.76 20.03
C LEU A 512 19.56 -60.72 19.07
N TYR A 513 19.38 -60.53 17.75
CA TYR A 513 20.02 -61.35 16.72
C TYR A 513 21.29 -60.72 16.11
N ALA A 514 21.72 -59.54 16.59
CA ALA A 514 22.84 -58.77 16.04
C ALA A 514 22.74 -58.52 14.51
N TRP A 515 21.51 -58.31 14.00
CA TRP A 515 21.23 -58.07 12.57
C TRP A 515 21.41 -56.62 12.12
N GLU A 516 21.79 -55.73 13.03
CA GLU A 516 21.96 -54.29 12.77
C GLU A 516 22.85 -53.99 11.55
N PRO A 517 24.04 -54.62 11.37
CA PRO A 517 24.91 -54.33 10.23
C PRO A 517 24.32 -54.78 8.89
N SER A 518 23.43 -55.77 8.90
CA SER A 518 22.78 -56.26 7.69
C SER A 518 21.69 -55.30 7.22
N PHE A 519 20.87 -54.80 8.16
CA PHE A 519 19.83 -53.82 7.85
C PHE A 519 20.42 -52.43 7.57
N GLU A 520 21.58 -52.08 8.15
CA GLU A 520 22.31 -50.84 7.83
C GLU A 520 22.75 -50.81 6.36
N LYS A 521 23.25 -51.92 5.82
CA LYS A 521 23.63 -52.02 4.39
C LYS A 521 22.43 -52.00 3.44
N GLN A 522 21.25 -52.37 3.93
CA GLN A 522 20.03 -52.47 3.14
C GLN A 522 19.32 -51.11 2.98
N VAL A 523 19.60 -50.16 3.89
CA VAL A 523 19.07 -48.78 3.91
C VAL A 523 19.98 -47.86 3.11
#